data_AF-A0A2B8A266-F1
#
_entry.id   AF-A0A2B8A266-F1
#
_cell.length_a   1.000
_cell.length_b   1.000
_cell.length_c   1.000
_cell.angle_alpha   90.00
_cell.angle_beta   90.00
_cell.angle_gamma   90.00
#
_symmetry.space_group_name_H-M   'P 1'
#
loop_
_entity.id
_entity.type
_entity.pdbx_description
1 polymer ?
#
loop_
_entity_poly.entity_id
_entity_poly.type
_entity_poly.pdbx_seq_one_letter_code
_entity_poly.pdbx_strand_id
1 'polypeptide(L)'
;MANKAEFKTSLLRMFRARIPFISVRSIERARVLETVQQLAEEINIPIYVHSLSQGTTDIKSKKMVNDDRSVAGGLDYAVQNISQRQNLTFVFTEVSDIEDDNLVSRHLYDGVVQAIERGGSICLITTKSIWPQLQRLGMTVALDAPNEEEMLEVVKECVTPYKGSMPLEWEEADYKMAAAILANMTKIEAENVLATQMAKGSLTKDDIKELSNAKDKLFSDISGLEKVKIDPSALSVAGLRGLQHWLDNQKQLLTADLKARKLRPPRGVLLVGVPG
;
A
#
# COMPACT_ATOMS: atom_id res chain seq x y z
N MET A 1 5.32 10.00 -4.52
CA MET A 1 4.72 8.75 -4.06
C MET A 1 5.86 7.85 -3.67
N ALA A 2 5.91 7.42 -2.41
CA ALA A 2 6.99 6.58 -1.92
C ALA A 2 6.79 5.15 -2.43
N ASN A 3 7.65 4.74 -3.37
CA ASN A 3 7.64 3.39 -3.96
C ASN A 3 8.13 2.34 -2.93
N LYS A 4 7.75 1.06 -3.02
CA LYS A 4 8.18 0.01 -2.04
C LYS A 4 9.69 -0.07 -1.91
N ALA A 5 10.45 0.17 -2.99
CA ALA A 5 11.91 0.19 -2.96
C ALA A 5 12.49 1.35 -2.12
N GLU A 6 11.94 2.55 -2.27
CA GLU A 6 12.33 3.73 -1.47
C GLU A 6 11.92 3.56 -0.01
N PHE A 7 10.71 3.03 0.22
CA PHE A 7 10.20 2.66 1.53
C PHE A 7 11.13 1.65 2.23
N LYS A 8 11.45 0.54 1.56
CA LYS A 8 12.36 -0.51 2.05
C LYS A 8 13.73 0.07 2.41
N THR A 9 14.29 0.92 1.55
CA THR A 9 15.60 1.55 1.79
C THR A 9 15.56 2.50 2.99
N SER A 10 14.49 3.28 3.13
CA SER A 10 14.32 4.21 4.26
C SER A 10 14.13 3.46 5.57
N LEU A 11 13.27 2.44 5.58
CA LEU A 11 13.01 1.60 6.74
C LEU A 11 14.25 0.81 7.17
N LEU A 12 15.02 0.28 6.21
CA LEU A 12 16.31 -0.37 6.47
C LEU A 12 17.27 0.56 7.21
N ARG A 13 17.38 1.81 6.77
CA ARG A 13 18.22 2.81 7.45
C ARG A 13 17.74 3.09 8.86
N MET A 14 16.43 3.21 9.07
CA MET A 14 15.86 3.45 10.40
C MET A 14 16.10 2.26 11.35
N PHE A 15 15.94 1.02 10.88
CA PHE A 15 16.25 -0.18 11.67
C PHE A 15 17.75 -0.29 12.00
N ARG A 16 18.64 0.01 11.05
CA ARG A 16 20.09 0.04 11.30
C ARG A 16 20.51 1.16 12.24
N ALA A 17 19.89 2.33 12.13
CA ALA A 17 20.13 3.49 12.98
C ALA A 17 19.49 3.37 14.37
N ARG A 18 18.74 2.29 14.64
CA ARG A 18 18.05 2.05 15.92
C ARG A 18 17.18 3.21 16.35
N ILE A 19 16.39 3.73 15.40
CA ILE A 19 15.41 4.75 15.73
C ILE A 19 14.41 4.15 16.73
N PRO A 20 14.25 4.75 17.93
CA PRO A 20 13.48 4.18 19.03
C PRO A 20 11.98 4.12 18.70
N PHE A 21 11.50 5.06 17.88
CA PHE A 21 10.13 5.11 17.41
C PHE A 21 10.06 5.30 15.90
N ILE A 22 9.33 4.42 15.22
CA ILE A 22 9.11 4.47 13.77
C ILE A 22 7.61 4.45 13.52
N SER A 23 7.10 5.47 12.86
CA SER A 23 5.73 5.48 12.36
C SER A 23 5.72 5.13 10.87
N VAL A 24 5.01 4.07 10.50
CA VAL A 24 4.72 3.71 9.12
C VAL A 24 3.32 4.17 8.77
N ARG A 25 3.23 5.18 7.91
CA ARG A 25 1.97 5.66 7.37
C ARG A 25 1.58 4.86 6.13
N SER A 26 0.63 3.93 6.26
CA SER A 26 0.12 3.15 5.13
C SER A 26 -1.23 2.52 5.43
N ILE A 27 -2.09 2.44 4.41
CA ILE A 27 -3.30 1.62 4.41
C ILE A 27 -2.98 0.14 4.12
N GLU A 28 -1.80 -0.16 3.56
CA GLU A 28 -1.43 -1.50 3.09
C GLU A 28 -0.59 -2.28 4.10
N ARG A 29 -1.22 -2.71 5.19
CA ARG A 29 -0.57 -3.45 6.28
C ARG A 29 0.21 -4.67 5.78
N ALA A 30 -0.37 -5.46 4.89
CA ALA A 30 0.26 -6.67 4.35
C ALA A 30 1.58 -6.35 3.63
N ARG A 31 1.61 -5.34 2.75
CA ARG A 31 2.83 -4.93 2.04
C ARG A 31 3.91 -4.39 2.97
N VAL A 32 3.52 -3.66 4.02
CA VAL A 32 4.45 -3.21 5.07
C VAL A 32 5.07 -4.43 5.77
N LEU A 33 4.24 -5.37 6.24
CA LEU A 33 4.72 -6.56 6.94
C LEU A 33 5.61 -7.46 6.08
N GLU A 34 5.27 -7.66 4.79
CA GLU A 34 6.14 -8.35 3.83
C GLU A 34 7.53 -7.68 3.76
N THR A 35 7.56 -6.34 3.69
CA THR A 35 8.81 -5.58 3.63
C THR A 35 9.59 -5.69 4.94
N VAL A 36 8.91 -5.61 6.09
CA VAL A 36 9.53 -5.79 7.41
C VAL A 36 10.11 -7.20 7.55
N GLN A 37 9.41 -8.23 7.08
CA GLN A 37 9.90 -9.61 7.12
C GLN A 37 11.19 -9.76 6.30
N GLN A 38 11.21 -9.27 5.06
CA GLN A 38 12.41 -9.27 4.24
C GLN A 38 13.58 -8.55 4.92
N LEU A 39 13.31 -7.40 5.56
CA LEU A 39 14.34 -6.66 6.28
C LEU A 39 14.83 -7.43 7.51
N ALA A 40 13.95 -8.08 8.27
CA ALA A 40 14.31 -8.89 9.44
C ALA A 40 15.28 -10.04 9.07
N GLU A 41 15.06 -10.66 7.90
CA GLU A 41 15.93 -11.68 7.33
C GLU A 41 17.28 -11.09 6.89
N GLU A 42 17.26 -9.97 6.17
CA GLU A 42 18.47 -9.31 5.64
C GLU A 42 19.43 -8.80 6.73
N ILE A 43 18.91 -8.17 7.78
CA ILE A 43 19.72 -7.57 8.86
C ILE A 43 19.88 -8.49 10.07
N ASN A 44 19.25 -9.65 10.05
CA ASN A 44 19.21 -10.62 11.13
C ASN A 44 18.82 -10.06 12.51
N ILE A 45 17.88 -9.12 12.57
CA ILE A 45 17.37 -8.54 13.82
C ILE A 45 16.10 -9.29 14.27
N PRO A 46 15.91 -9.55 15.58
CA PRO A 46 14.64 -10.06 16.11
C PRO A 46 13.55 -8.98 16.00
N ILE A 47 12.52 -9.26 15.20
CA ILE A 47 11.36 -8.41 15.05
C ILE A 47 10.11 -9.18 15.47
N TYR A 48 9.35 -8.61 16.41
CA TYR A 48 8.07 -9.14 16.85
C TYR A 48 6.95 -8.29 16.29
N VAL A 49 5.86 -8.93 15.89
CA VAL A 49 4.66 -8.27 15.35
C VAL A 49 3.50 -8.52 16.29
N HIS A 50 2.87 -7.43 16.75
CA HIS A 50 1.65 -7.47 17.51
C HIS A 50 0.44 -7.15 16.63
N SER A 51 -0.59 -7.96 16.75
CA SER A 51 -1.89 -7.77 16.09
C SER A 51 -3.04 -8.12 17.04
N LEU A 52 -4.19 -7.47 16.84
CA LEU A 52 -5.39 -7.73 17.65
C LEU A 52 -5.96 -9.15 17.45
N SER A 53 -5.58 -9.84 16.37
CA SER A 53 -6.07 -11.19 16.06
C SER A 53 -5.18 -12.29 16.63
N GLN A 54 -3.86 -12.12 16.58
CA GLN A 54 -2.88 -13.16 16.92
C GLN A 54 -2.04 -12.86 18.17
N GLY A 55 -2.20 -11.68 18.79
CA GLY A 55 -1.32 -11.24 19.87
C GLY A 55 0.07 -10.91 19.33
N THR A 56 1.11 -11.20 20.12
CA THR A 56 2.51 -10.96 19.71
C THR A 56 3.14 -12.22 19.15
N THR A 57 3.64 -12.12 17.93
CA THR A 57 4.27 -13.22 17.18
C THR A 57 5.67 -12.82 16.74
N ASP A 58 6.57 -13.79 16.60
CA ASP A 58 7.88 -13.58 15.96
C ASP A 58 7.72 -13.59 14.43
N ILE A 59 8.19 -12.54 13.76
CA ILE A 59 8.01 -12.41 12.30
C ILE A 59 8.72 -13.52 11.52
N LYS A 60 9.82 -14.06 12.04
CA LYS A 60 10.62 -15.09 11.35
C LYS A 60 10.01 -16.47 11.51
N SER A 61 9.74 -16.87 12.75
CA SER A 61 9.23 -18.21 13.05
C SER A 61 7.71 -18.32 12.93
N LYS A 62 6.99 -17.19 12.85
CA LYS A 62 5.53 -17.09 12.94
C LYS A 62 4.94 -17.75 14.19
N LYS A 63 5.76 -17.94 15.23
CA LYS A 63 5.33 -18.50 16.50
C LYS A 63 4.76 -17.39 17.38
N MET A 64 3.65 -17.69 18.02
CA MET A 64 3.07 -16.83 19.05
C MET A 64 3.97 -16.87 20.30
N VAL A 65 4.34 -15.69 20.79
CA VAL A 65 5.20 -15.50 21.96
C VAL A 65 4.44 -14.83 23.12
N ASN A 66 3.32 -14.18 22.83
CA ASN A 66 2.37 -13.65 23.80
C ASN A 66 0.95 -13.75 23.22
N ASP A 67 0.01 -14.27 24.01
CA ASP A 67 -1.39 -14.51 23.66
C ASP A 67 -2.31 -13.32 23.93
N ASP A 68 -1.87 -12.31 24.68
CA ASP A 68 -2.59 -11.07 24.89
C ASP A 68 -2.72 -10.31 23.57
N ARG A 69 -3.98 -10.04 23.22
CA ARG A 69 -4.40 -9.39 21.97
C ARG A 69 -4.67 -7.89 22.17
N SER A 70 -4.64 -7.42 23.41
CA SER A 70 -4.79 -6.01 23.71
C SER A 70 -3.50 -5.27 23.37
N VAL A 71 -3.65 -4.04 22.85
CA VAL A 71 -2.48 -3.19 22.58
C VAL A 71 -1.69 -2.91 23.86
N ALA A 72 -2.38 -2.71 24.98
CA ALA A 72 -1.74 -2.48 26.28
C ALA A 72 -0.86 -3.67 26.69
N GLY A 73 -1.39 -4.90 26.65
CA GLY A 73 -0.61 -6.10 26.98
C GLY A 73 0.53 -6.38 25.99
N GLY A 74 0.32 -6.11 24.70
CA GLY A 74 1.38 -6.16 23.70
C GLY A 74 2.51 -5.16 23.96
N LEU A 75 2.16 -3.95 24.42
CA LEU A 75 3.12 -2.91 24.77
C LEU A 75 3.85 -3.23 26.07
N ASP A 76 3.14 -3.69 27.11
CA ASP A 76 3.75 -4.17 28.36
C ASP A 76 4.78 -5.25 28.07
N TYR A 77 4.42 -6.22 27.21
CA TYR A 77 5.33 -7.26 26.77
C TYR A 77 6.55 -6.70 26.03
N ALA A 78 6.35 -5.74 25.12
CA ALA A 78 7.43 -5.08 24.41
C ALA A 78 8.40 -4.38 25.38
N VAL A 79 7.88 -3.58 26.31
CA VAL A 79 8.68 -2.84 27.30
C VAL A 79 9.46 -3.79 28.22
N GLN A 80 8.82 -4.86 28.71
CA GLN A 80 9.48 -5.87 29.53
C GLN A 80 10.62 -6.56 28.78
N ASN A 81 10.42 -6.93 27.52
CA ASN A 81 11.44 -7.60 26.72
C ASN A 81 12.58 -6.67 26.31
N ILE A 82 12.28 -5.42 25.93
CA ILE A 82 13.29 -4.40 25.61
C ILE A 82 14.15 -4.09 26.86
N SER A 83 13.55 -4.15 28.05
CA SER A 83 14.29 -3.95 29.31
C SER A 83 15.32 -5.07 29.58
N GLN A 84 15.04 -6.29 29.11
CA GLN A 84 15.88 -7.46 29.36
C GLN A 84 16.88 -7.75 28.22
N ARG A 85 16.55 -7.38 26.98
CA ARG A 85 17.34 -7.69 25.79
C ARG A 85 17.48 -6.45 24.92
N GLN A 86 18.70 -6.21 24.46
CA GLN A 86 18.96 -5.15 23.51
C GLN A 86 18.52 -5.56 22.10
N ASN A 87 18.42 -4.58 21.21
CA ASN A 87 18.27 -4.78 19.78
C ASN A 87 16.96 -5.43 19.32
N LEU A 88 15.90 -5.37 20.13
CA LEU A 88 14.56 -5.85 19.77
C LEU A 88 13.77 -4.77 19.03
N THR A 89 13.04 -5.18 17.99
CA THR A 89 12.06 -4.34 17.32
C THR A 89 10.66 -4.92 17.53
N PHE A 90 9.72 -4.10 17.97
CA PHE A 90 8.30 -4.47 18.09
C PHE A 90 7.49 -3.68 17.08
N VAL A 91 6.65 -4.34 16.29
CA VAL A 91 5.82 -3.75 15.24
C VAL A 91 4.36 -3.94 15.62
N PHE A 92 3.63 -2.85 15.84
CA PHE A 92 2.20 -2.88 16.12
C PHE A 92 1.45 -2.57 14.83
N THR A 93 0.60 -3.50 14.41
CA THR A 93 -0.15 -3.41 13.15
C THR A 93 -1.37 -2.50 13.25
N GLU A 94 -1.94 -2.40 14.44
CA GLU A 94 -3.15 -1.65 14.72
C GLU A 94 -3.06 -1.05 16.11
N VAL A 95 -3.06 0.28 16.18
CA VAL A 95 -3.24 1.01 17.43
C VAL A 95 -4.28 2.09 17.21
N SER A 96 -5.33 2.06 18.02
CA SER A 96 -6.38 3.06 18.04
C SER A 96 -6.02 4.22 18.98
N ASP A 97 -6.60 5.37 18.70
CA ASP A 97 -6.59 6.55 19.59
C ASP A 97 -5.19 7.02 19.99
N ILE A 98 -4.29 7.18 19.01
CA ILE A 98 -2.92 7.70 19.23
C ILE A 98 -2.73 9.13 18.75
N GLU A 99 -3.81 9.83 18.45
CA GLU A 99 -3.81 11.19 17.87
C GLU A 99 -3.60 12.25 18.95
N ASP A 100 -4.12 12.00 20.15
CA ASP A 100 -4.18 12.93 21.27
C ASP A 100 -3.48 12.40 22.53
N ASP A 101 -3.39 13.28 23.53
CA ASP A 101 -2.90 12.95 24.87
C ASP A 101 -3.93 12.11 25.64
N ASN A 102 -3.70 10.81 25.71
CA ASN A 102 -4.51 9.87 26.49
C ASN A 102 -3.64 8.76 27.10
N LEU A 103 -4.26 7.85 27.86
CA LEU A 103 -3.56 6.77 28.54
C LEU A 103 -2.74 5.89 27.58
N VAL A 104 -3.25 5.56 26.39
CA VAL A 104 -2.56 4.71 25.40
C VAL A 104 -1.39 5.46 24.79
N SER A 105 -1.57 6.71 24.35
CA SER A 105 -0.48 7.55 23.81
C SER A 105 0.64 7.77 24.84
N ARG A 106 0.30 8.04 26.10
CA ARG A 106 1.28 8.20 27.18
C ARG A 106 2.00 6.90 27.49
N HIS A 107 1.30 5.77 27.48
CA HIS A 107 1.94 4.48 27.69
C HIS A 107 2.91 4.14 26.55
N LEU A 108 2.53 4.40 25.29
CA LEU A 108 3.43 4.29 24.14
C LEU A 108 4.63 5.22 24.26
N TYR A 109 4.42 6.47 24.68
CA TYR A 109 5.49 7.43 24.92
C TYR A 109 6.48 6.91 25.94
N ASP A 110 6.01 6.41 27.09
CA ASP A 110 6.87 5.82 28.12
C ASP A 110 7.63 4.60 27.60
N GLY A 111 6.96 3.70 26.87
CA GLY A 111 7.60 2.54 26.25
C GLY A 111 8.68 2.92 25.22
N VAL A 112 8.48 4.00 24.46
CA VAL A 112 9.50 4.53 23.55
C VAL A 112 10.68 5.13 24.32
N VAL A 113 10.43 5.85 25.42
CA VAL A 113 11.51 6.36 26.28
C VAL A 113 12.36 5.23 26.83
N GLN A 114 11.74 4.14 27.29
CA GLN A 114 12.47 2.93 27.70
C GLN A 114 13.28 2.31 26.54
N ALA A 115 12.71 2.32 25.33
CA ALA A 115 13.42 1.86 24.13
C ALA A 115 14.65 2.73 23.81
N ILE A 116 14.59 4.05 24.05
CA ILE A 116 15.75 4.95 23.90
C ILE A 116 16.89 4.54 24.84
N GLU A 117 16.58 4.26 26.11
CA GLU A 117 17.61 3.92 27.11
C GLU A 117 18.29 2.56 26.84
N ARG A 118 17.55 1.60 26.28
CA ARG A 118 18.00 0.21 26.10
C ARG A 118 18.37 -0.15 24.66
N GLY A 119 18.17 0.75 23.70
CA GLY A 119 18.44 0.49 22.27
C GLY A 119 17.40 -0.41 21.59
N GLY A 120 16.15 -0.36 22.06
CA GLY A 120 15.00 -1.01 21.42
C GLY A 120 14.37 -0.13 20.34
N SER A 121 13.44 -0.69 19.56
CA SER A 121 12.67 0.06 18.56
C SER A 121 11.20 -0.36 18.59
N ILE A 122 10.31 0.63 18.63
CA ILE A 122 8.87 0.44 18.52
C ILE A 122 8.41 1.03 17.18
N CYS A 123 7.77 0.21 16.37
CA CYS A 123 7.26 0.56 15.06
C CYS A 123 5.73 0.48 15.07
N LEU A 124 5.03 1.53 14.61
CA LEU A 124 3.58 1.56 14.51
C LEU A 124 3.15 1.67 13.05
N ILE A 125 2.26 0.80 12.60
CA ILE A 125 1.62 0.92 11.28
C ILE A 125 0.25 1.56 11.48
N THR A 126 0.05 2.77 10.95
CA THR A 126 -1.21 3.50 11.12
C THR A 126 -1.48 4.43 9.94
N THR A 127 -2.74 4.78 9.73
CA THR A 127 -3.17 5.83 8.79
C THR A 127 -3.58 7.11 9.50
N LYS A 128 -3.77 7.03 10.82
CA LYS A 128 -4.17 8.14 11.68
C LYS A 128 -3.00 9.06 11.97
N SER A 129 -3.32 10.26 12.44
CA SER A 129 -2.31 11.17 12.97
C SER A 129 -1.70 10.58 14.25
N ILE A 130 -0.51 11.05 14.60
CA ILE A 130 0.17 10.63 15.82
C ILE A 130 0.31 11.85 16.73
N TRP A 131 0.12 11.64 18.01
CA TRP A 131 0.28 12.65 19.04
C TRP A 131 1.65 13.33 18.89
N PRO A 132 1.71 14.67 18.74
CA PRO A 132 2.95 15.36 18.38
C PRO A 132 4.13 15.07 19.32
N GLN A 133 3.87 14.82 20.60
CA GLN A 133 4.93 14.49 21.56
C GLN A 133 5.59 13.14 21.25
N LEU A 134 4.78 12.12 20.90
CA LEU A 134 5.27 10.80 20.49
C LEU A 134 5.99 10.88 19.13
N GLN A 135 5.44 11.63 18.18
CA GLN A 135 6.06 11.79 16.86
C GLN A 135 7.47 12.42 16.95
N ARG A 136 7.73 13.29 17.93
CA ARG A 136 9.05 13.90 18.16
C ARG A 136 10.11 12.93 18.69
N LEU A 137 9.73 11.78 19.21
CA LEU A 137 10.66 10.75 19.68
C LEU A 137 11.19 9.86 18.55
N GLY A 138 10.73 10.04 17.31
CA GLY A 138 11.02 9.10 16.24
C GLY A 138 10.97 9.70 14.85
N MET A 139 10.82 8.82 13.86
CA MET A 139 10.71 9.19 12.45
C MET A 139 9.46 8.59 11.82
N THR A 140 8.92 9.28 10.82
CA THR A 140 7.80 8.80 10.01
C THR A 140 8.28 8.41 8.62
N VAL A 141 7.81 7.27 8.13
CA VAL A 141 7.99 6.80 6.76
C VAL A 141 6.62 6.45 6.19
N ALA A 142 6.39 6.71 4.91
CA ALA A 142 5.12 6.40 4.26
C ALA A 142 5.29 5.30 3.20
N LEU A 143 4.30 4.42 3.09
CA LEU A 143 4.15 3.49 1.97
C LEU A 143 2.81 3.77 1.32
N ASP A 144 2.85 4.29 0.10
CA ASP A 144 1.66 4.57 -0.70
C ASP A 144 1.14 3.28 -1.37
N ALA A 145 -0.07 3.35 -1.92
CA ALA A 145 -0.62 2.30 -2.79
C ALA A 145 0.35 1.96 -3.93
N PRO A 146 0.28 0.75 -4.52
CA PRO A 146 1.23 0.33 -5.52
C PRO A 146 1.15 1.24 -6.74
N ASN A 147 2.32 1.67 -7.21
CA ASN A 147 2.40 2.46 -8.44
C ASN A 147 2.19 1.54 -9.67
N GLU A 148 2.21 2.09 -10.87
CA GLU A 148 1.99 1.33 -12.10
C GLU A 148 2.98 0.18 -12.30
N GLU A 149 4.24 0.35 -11.91
CA GLU A 149 5.29 -0.66 -12.05
C GLU A 149 5.09 -1.82 -11.07
N GLU A 150 4.79 -1.49 -9.81
CA GLU A 150 4.48 -2.48 -8.78
C GLU A 150 3.15 -3.18 -9.08
N MET A 151 2.17 -2.45 -9.62
CA MET A 151 0.88 -3.01 -10.01
C MET A 151 1.04 -3.98 -11.17
N LEU A 152 1.97 -3.73 -12.10
CA LEU A 152 2.30 -4.69 -13.15
C LEU A 152 2.81 -6.01 -12.58
N GLU A 153 3.67 -5.96 -11.56
CA GLU A 153 4.13 -7.15 -10.85
C GLU A 153 2.96 -7.87 -10.17
N VAL A 154 2.11 -7.14 -9.44
CA VAL A 154 0.91 -7.71 -8.79
C VAL A 154 -0.01 -8.39 -9.81
N VAL A 155 -0.34 -7.73 -10.91
CA VAL A 155 -1.21 -8.30 -11.96
C VAL A 155 -0.58 -9.57 -12.53
N LYS A 156 0.73 -9.57 -12.81
CA LYS A 156 1.43 -10.74 -13.32
C LYS A 156 1.45 -11.88 -12.30
N GLU A 157 1.71 -11.60 -11.02
CA GLU A 157 1.68 -12.57 -9.94
C GLU A 157 0.29 -13.23 -9.79
N CYS A 158 -0.79 -12.45 -9.95
CA CYS A 158 -2.15 -12.98 -9.89
C CYS A 158 -2.51 -13.88 -11.08
N VAL A 159 -2.11 -13.50 -12.29
CA VAL A 159 -2.60 -14.12 -13.53
C VAL A 159 -1.72 -15.28 -13.99
N THR A 160 -0.40 -15.19 -13.80
CA THR A 160 0.57 -16.22 -14.27
C THR A 160 0.26 -17.63 -13.77
N PRO A 161 -0.16 -17.87 -12.51
CA PRO A 161 -0.49 -19.22 -12.02
C PRO A 161 -1.62 -19.90 -12.80
N TYR A 162 -2.49 -19.13 -13.46
CA TYR A 162 -3.62 -19.65 -14.23
C TYR A 162 -3.30 -19.85 -15.72
N LYS A 163 -2.06 -19.53 -16.13
CA LYS A 163 -1.62 -19.70 -17.51
C LYS A 163 -1.63 -21.19 -17.88
N GLY A 164 -2.59 -21.58 -18.72
CA GLY A 164 -2.82 -22.97 -19.14
C GLY A 164 -3.99 -23.67 -18.44
N SER A 165 -4.54 -23.09 -17.36
CA SER A 165 -5.76 -23.59 -16.71
C SER A 165 -7.04 -22.94 -17.28
N MET A 166 -6.90 -21.75 -17.88
CA MET A 166 -7.99 -21.02 -18.55
C MET A 166 -7.51 -20.43 -19.88
N PRO A 167 -8.42 -20.15 -20.83
CA PRO A 167 -8.11 -19.35 -22.01
C PRO A 167 -7.62 -17.97 -21.58
N LEU A 168 -6.40 -17.62 -21.99
CA LEU A 168 -5.75 -16.35 -21.66
C LEU A 168 -5.23 -15.70 -22.96
N GLU A 169 -5.81 -14.56 -23.32
CA GLU A 169 -5.49 -13.81 -24.53
C GLU A 169 -4.58 -12.59 -24.27
N TRP A 170 -4.29 -12.31 -23.00
CA TRP A 170 -3.52 -11.13 -22.62
C TRP A 170 -2.06 -11.24 -23.05
N GLU A 171 -1.60 -10.21 -23.75
CA GLU A 171 -0.22 -9.97 -24.11
C GLU A 171 0.44 -8.97 -23.15
N GLU A 172 1.75 -8.75 -23.27
CA GLU A 172 2.49 -7.79 -22.43
C GLU A 172 1.88 -6.38 -22.41
N ALA A 173 1.29 -5.94 -23.53
CA ALA A 173 0.58 -4.66 -23.59
C ALA A 173 -0.70 -4.64 -22.73
N ASP A 174 -1.41 -5.76 -22.65
CA ASP A 174 -2.64 -5.91 -21.88
C ASP A 174 -2.35 -5.91 -20.37
N TYR A 175 -1.26 -6.58 -19.94
CA TYR A 175 -0.79 -6.52 -18.55
C TYR A 175 -0.44 -5.09 -18.13
N LYS A 176 0.26 -4.34 -19.00
CA LYS A 176 0.58 -2.92 -18.74
C LYS A 176 -0.67 -2.07 -18.66
N MET A 177 -1.63 -2.29 -19.57
CA MET A 177 -2.90 -1.57 -19.56
C MET A 177 -3.70 -1.86 -18.28
N ALA A 178 -3.79 -3.13 -17.88
CA ALA A 178 -4.43 -3.53 -16.62
C ALA A 178 -3.74 -2.90 -15.41
N ALA A 179 -2.41 -2.88 -15.37
CA ALA A 179 -1.64 -2.24 -14.31
C ALA A 179 -1.88 -0.72 -14.23
N ALA A 180 -1.90 -0.04 -15.39
CA ALA A 180 -2.22 1.39 -15.47
C ALA A 180 -3.65 1.70 -15.02
N ILE A 181 -4.62 0.83 -15.38
CA ILE A 181 -6.00 0.95 -14.92
C ILE A 181 -6.06 0.76 -13.40
N LEU A 182 -5.50 -0.31 -12.86
CA LEU A 182 -5.59 -0.64 -11.44
C LEU A 182 -4.65 0.20 -10.54
N ALA A 183 -3.79 1.03 -11.12
CA ALA A 183 -2.87 1.89 -10.37
C ALA A 183 -3.60 2.76 -9.32
N ASN A 184 -2.96 2.92 -8.17
CA ASN A 184 -3.46 3.59 -6.95
C ASN A 184 -4.58 2.85 -6.19
N MET A 185 -4.96 1.63 -6.61
CA MET A 185 -5.73 0.72 -5.76
C MET A 185 -4.78 -0.04 -4.84
N THR A 186 -5.23 -0.47 -3.66
CA THR A 186 -4.43 -1.38 -2.83
C THR A 186 -4.19 -2.72 -3.54
N LYS A 187 -3.13 -3.43 -3.16
CA LYS A 187 -2.83 -4.79 -3.67
C LYS A 187 -4.02 -5.73 -3.49
N ILE A 188 -4.67 -5.69 -2.31
CA ILE A 188 -5.83 -6.55 -2.00
C ILE A 188 -7.02 -6.21 -2.89
N GLU A 189 -7.30 -4.93 -3.14
CA GLU A 189 -8.39 -4.53 -4.04
C GLU A 189 -8.10 -4.99 -5.48
N ALA A 190 -6.87 -4.82 -5.95
CA ALA A 190 -6.45 -5.28 -7.28
C ALA A 190 -6.58 -6.81 -7.42
N GLU A 191 -6.09 -7.57 -6.43
CA GLU A 191 -6.22 -9.02 -6.35
C GLU A 191 -7.69 -9.46 -6.40
N ASN A 192 -8.58 -8.80 -5.65
CA ASN A 192 -10.01 -9.12 -5.64
C ASN A 192 -10.69 -8.83 -6.98
N VAL A 193 -10.37 -7.70 -7.62
CA VAL A 193 -10.90 -7.35 -8.94
C VAL A 193 -10.44 -8.36 -9.99
N LEU A 194 -9.16 -8.72 -9.99
CA LEU A 194 -8.60 -9.72 -10.91
C LEU A 194 -9.19 -11.11 -10.65
N ALA A 195 -9.33 -11.53 -9.39
CA ALA A 195 -9.94 -12.81 -9.03
C ALA A 195 -11.40 -12.90 -9.50
N THR A 196 -12.15 -11.80 -9.36
CA THR A 196 -13.55 -11.71 -9.85
C THR A 196 -13.63 -11.86 -11.37
N GLN A 197 -12.68 -11.27 -12.10
CA GLN A 197 -12.62 -11.43 -13.56
C GLN A 197 -12.22 -12.86 -13.96
N MET A 198 -11.20 -13.42 -13.32
CA MET A 198 -10.75 -14.79 -13.56
C MET A 198 -11.79 -15.85 -13.21
N ALA A 199 -12.72 -15.56 -12.28
CA ALA A 199 -13.81 -16.46 -11.93
C ALA A 199 -14.76 -16.78 -13.10
N LYS A 200 -14.77 -15.97 -14.16
CA LYS A 200 -15.49 -16.29 -15.42
C LYS A 200 -14.90 -17.49 -16.16
N GLY A 201 -13.68 -17.89 -15.82
CA GLY A 201 -12.98 -19.02 -16.46
C GLY A 201 -12.31 -18.67 -17.79
N SER A 202 -12.20 -17.39 -18.16
CA SER A 202 -11.40 -16.92 -19.29
C SER A 202 -10.96 -15.47 -19.08
N LEU A 203 -9.83 -15.10 -19.70
CA LEU A 203 -9.26 -13.75 -19.63
C LEU A 203 -9.02 -13.24 -21.05
N THR A 204 -9.94 -12.40 -21.53
CA THR A 204 -9.99 -11.85 -22.89
C THR A 204 -9.60 -10.38 -22.92
N LYS A 205 -9.40 -9.81 -24.11
CA LYS A 205 -9.09 -8.37 -24.27
C LYS A 205 -10.26 -7.46 -23.87
N ASP A 206 -11.50 -7.96 -23.90
CA ASP A 206 -12.67 -7.19 -23.47
C ASP A 206 -12.73 -7.02 -21.94
N ASP A 207 -12.13 -7.92 -21.17
CA ASP A 207 -12.08 -7.83 -19.70
C ASP A 207 -11.29 -6.60 -19.22
N ILE A 208 -10.36 -6.07 -20.03
CA ILE A 208 -9.65 -4.82 -19.73
C ILE A 208 -10.64 -3.64 -19.60
N LYS A 209 -11.70 -3.61 -20.42
CA LYS A 209 -12.74 -2.59 -20.32
C LYS A 209 -13.53 -2.75 -19.03
N GLU A 210 -13.76 -3.98 -18.61
CA GLU A 210 -14.45 -4.25 -17.35
C GLU A 210 -13.62 -3.90 -16.11
N LEU A 211 -12.29 -4.04 -16.16
CA LEU A 211 -11.41 -3.57 -15.08
C LEU A 211 -11.59 -2.06 -14.83
N SER A 212 -11.72 -1.27 -15.89
CA SER A 212 -12.02 0.16 -15.78
C SER A 212 -13.35 0.41 -15.07
N ASN A 213 -14.39 -0.38 -15.41
CA ASN A 213 -15.68 -0.27 -14.76
C ASN A 213 -15.67 -0.73 -13.29
N ALA A 214 -14.85 -1.75 -12.96
CA ALA A 214 -14.69 -2.25 -11.61
C ALA A 214 -14.00 -1.23 -10.70
N LYS A 215 -12.96 -0.56 -11.23
CA LYS A 215 -12.32 0.58 -10.58
C LYS A 215 -13.38 1.63 -10.19
N ASP A 216 -14.17 2.09 -11.15
CA ASP A 216 -15.19 3.12 -10.90
C ASP A 216 -16.18 2.76 -9.78
N LYS A 217 -16.57 1.49 -9.65
CA LYS A 217 -17.48 1.03 -8.58
C LYS A 217 -16.86 1.12 -7.20
N LEU A 218 -15.54 0.99 -7.08
CA LEU A 218 -14.83 1.14 -5.81
C LEU A 218 -14.66 2.61 -5.42
N PHE A 219 -14.63 3.52 -6.40
CA PHE A 219 -14.48 4.97 -6.18
C PHE A 219 -15.81 5.73 -6.11
N SER A 220 -16.96 5.11 -6.40
CA SER A 220 -18.27 5.79 -6.46
C SER A 220 -18.79 6.31 -5.12
N ASP A 221 -18.25 5.81 -4.01
CA ASP A 221 -18.68 6.19 -2.66
C ASP A 221 -17.80 7.27 -2.02
N ILE A 222 -16.86 7.85 -2.78
CA ILE A 222 -16.05 8.97 -2.30
C ILE A 222 -16.85 10.27 -2.42
N SER A 223 -17.17 10.87 -1.27
CA SER A 223 -17.84 12.17 -1.17
C SER A 223 -17.14 13.23 -2.05
N GLY A 224 -17.90 13.83 -2.97
CA GLY A 224 -17.42 14.88 -3.87
C GLY A 224 -17.02 14.42 -5.29
N LEU A 225 -17.12 13.13 -5.61
CA LEU A 225 -16.96 12.63 -6.98
C LEU A 225 -18.33 12.21 -7.55
N GLU A 226 -18.74 12.83 -8.65
CA GLU A 226 -19.95 12.43 -9.39
C GLU A 226 -19.56 11.73 -10.70
N LYS A 227 -20.11 10.54 -10.92
CA LYS A 227 -19.91 9.80 -12.17
C LYS A 227 -20.85 10.32 -13.25
N VAL A 228 -20.26 10.80 -14.35
CA VAL A 228 -21.01 11.03 -15.59
C VAL A 228 -21.10 9.69 -16.35
N LYS A 229 -22.32 9.12 -16.43
CA LYS A 229 -22.57 7.95 -17.27
C LYS A 229 -22.53 8.38 -18.73
N ILE A 230 -21.61 7.81 -19.50
CA ILE A 230 -21.50 8.06 -20.93
C ILE A 230 -22.39 7.04 -21.65
N ASP A 231 -23.38 7.52 -22.40
CA ASP A 231 -24.13 6.68 -23.32
C ASP A 231 -23.27 6.43 -24.58
N PRO A 232 -23.01 5.17 -24.99
CA PRO A 232 -22.26 4.87 -26.21
C PRO A 232 -22.85 5.54 -27.48
N SER A 233 -24.14 5.84 -27.48
CA SER A 233 -24.82 6.55 -28.57
C SER A 233 -24.58 8.07 -28.57
N ALA A 234 -24.06 8.64 -27.48
CA ALA A 234 -23.80 10.07 -27.32
C ALA A 234 -22.40 10.53 -27.78
N LEU A 235 -21.57 9.63 -28.32
CA LEU A 235 -20.16 9.90 -28.70
C LEU A 235 -19.98 10.88 -29.87
N SER A 236 -21.06 11.29 -30.54
CA SER A 236 -21.03 12.33 -31.58
C SER A 236 -21.00 13.73 -30.95
N VAL A 237 -19.88 14.09 -30.31
CA VAL A 237 -19.67 15.45 -29.79
C VAL A 237 -19.09 16.33 -30.90
N ALA A 238 -19.86 17.31 -31.37
CA ALA A 238 -19.40 18.27 -32.36
C ALA A 238 -18.39 19.26 -31.75
N GLY A 239 -17.36 19.67 -32.52
CA GLY A 239 -16.39 20.69 -32.11
C GLY A 239 -15.18 20.21 -31.31
N LEU A 240 -15.22 19.02 -30.68
CA LEU A 240 -14.11 18.48 -29.86
C LEU A 240 -13.08 17.62 -30.62
N ARG A 241 -13.02 17.71 -31.95
CA ARG A 241 -12.09 16.88 -32.77
C ARG A 241 -10.63 17.01 -32.34
N GLY A 242 -10.19 18.21 -31.94
CA GLY A 242 -8.83 18.43 -31.45
C GLY A 242 -8.54 17.67 -30.15
N LEU A 243 -9.49 17.68 -29.20
CA LEU A 243 -9.35 16.94 -27.94
C LEU A 243 -9.40 15.43 -28.18
N GLN A 244 -10.30 14.96 -29.04
CA GLN A 244 -10.37 13.55 -29.43
C GLN A 244 -9.04 13.07 -30.01
N HIS A 245 -8.50 13.81 -30.98
CA HIS A 245 -7.23 13.44 -31.60
C HIS A 245 -6.06 13.49 -30.59
N TRP A 246 -6.06 14.47 -29.69
CA TRP A 246 -5.08 14.52 -28.61
C TRP A 246 -5.21 13.31 -27.68
N LEU A 247 -6.42 12.92 -27.28
CA LEU A 247 -6.68 11.76 -26.43
C LEU A 247 -6.24 10.45 -27.09
N ASP A 248 -6.51 10.26 -28.38
CA ASP A 248 -6.06 9.07 -29.12
C ASP A 248 -4.52 8.96 -29.17
N ASN A 249 -3.83 10.09 -29.36
CA ASN A 249 -2.37 10.14 -29.33
C ASN A 249 -1.83 9.87 -27.91
N GLN A 250 -2.43 10.46 -26.87
CA GLN A 250 -2.02 10.21 -25.49
C GLN A 250 -2.29 8.77 -25.04
N LYS A 251 -3.37 8.15 -25.53
CA LYS A 251 -3.70 6.76 -25.22
C LYS A 251 -2.58 5.80 -25.63
N GLN A 252 -1.93 6.03 -26.76
CA GLN A 252 -0.77 5.24 -27.19
C GLN A 252 0.44 5.45 -26.28
N LEU A 253 0.58 6.65 -25.70
CA LEU A 253 1.67 6.98 -24.78
C LEU A 253 1.47 6.41 -23.37
N LEU A 254 0.23 6.08 -22.98
CA LEU A 254 -0.06 5.42 -21.70
C LEU A 254 0.55 4.00 -21.62
N THR A 255 0.56 3.25 -22.72
CA THR A 255 1.10 1.88 -22.74
C THR A 255 2.54 1.81 -23.26
N ALA A 256 3.07 2.91 -23.79
CA ALA A 256 4.43 2.98 -24.33
C ALA A 256 5.48 3.06 -23.21
N ASP A 257 6.64 2.44 -23.42
CA ASP A 257 7.79 2.61 -22.53
C ASP A 257 8.43 3.99 -22.76
N LEU A 258 7.99 4.97 -21.97
CA LEU A 258 8.44 6.36 -22.06
C LEU A 258 9.74 6.64 -21.30
N LYS A 259 10.23 5.68 -20.48
CA LYS A 259 11.43 5.85 -19.66
C LYS A 259 12.68 6.05 -20.51
N ALA A 260 12.81 5.31 -21.61
CA ALA A 260 13.92 5.45 -22.56
C ALA A 260 14.00 6.85 -23.19
N ARG A 261 12.85 7.54 -23.29
CA ARG A 261 12.75 8.89 -23.85
C ARG A 261 12.73 9.99 -22.78
N LYS A 262 12.88 9.65 -21.50
CA LYS A 262 12.75 10.58 -20.35
C LYS A 262 11.42 11.37 -20.36
N LEU A 263 10.38 10.81 -20.96
CA LEU A 263 9.05 11.42 -20.99
C LEU A 263 8.23 10.89 -19.81
N ARG A 264 7.45 11.76 -19.17
CA ARG A 264 6.50 11.33 -18.14
C ARG A 264 5.24 10.80 -18.81
N PRO A 265 4.61 9.75 -18.28
CA PRO A 265 3.33 9.29 -18.79
C PRO A 265 2.27 10.41 -18.73
N PRO A 266 1.29 10.37 -19.64
CA PRO A 266 0.20 11.35 -19.67
C PRO A 266 -0.50 11.39 -18.31
N ARG A 267 -0.67 12.59 -17.74
CA ARG A 267 -1.40 12.79 -16.49
C ARG A 267 -2.89 13.02 -16.77
N GLY A 268 -3.71 12.90 -15.73
CA GLY A 268 -5.13 13.25 -15.81
C GLY A 268 -5.34 14.67 -16.34
N VAL A 269 -6.41 14.85 -17.11
CA VAL A 269 -6.78 16.13 -17.70
C VAL A 269 -7.81 16.81 -16.83
N LEU A 270 -7.56 18.06 -16.45
CA LEU A 270 -8.58 18.93 -15.87
C LEU A 270 -9.25 19.69 -17.02
N LEU A 271 -10.49 19.36 -17.32
CA LEU A 271 -11.30 20.10 -18.28
C LEU A 271 -11.99 21.26 -17.55
N VAL A 272 -11.72 22.48 -18.00
CA VAL A 272 -12.38 23.70 -17.51
C VAL A 272 -13.07 24.36 -18.69
N GLY A 273 -14.36 24.66 -18.54
CA GLY A 273 -15.16 25.26 -19.59
C GLY A 273 -16.24 26.16 -19.01
N VAL A 274 -16.74 27.06 -19.86
CA VAL A 274 -17.98 27.80 -19.58
C VAL A 274 -19.15 26.82 -19.77
N PRO A 275 -20.21 26.85 -18.94
CA PRO A 275 -21.37 26.00 -19.13
C PRO A 275 -21.94 26.14 -20.55
N GLY A 276 -21.98 25.03 -21.30
CA GLY A 276 -22.35 24.95 -22.72
C GLY A 276 -21.51 23.92 -23.45
#